data_AF-A0A832WBJ8-F1
#
_entry.id   AF-A0A832WBJ8-F1
#
_cell.length_a   1.000
_cell.length_b   1.000
_cell.length_c   1.000
_cell.angle_alpha   90.00
_cell.angle_beta   90.00
_cell.angle_gamma   90.00
#
_symmetry.space_group_name_H-M   'P 1'
#
loop_
_entity.id
_entity.type
_entity.pdbx_description
1 polymer ?
#
loop_
_entity_poly.entity_id
_entity_poly.type
_entity_poly.pdbx_seq_one_letter_code
_entity_poly.pdbx_strand_id
1 'polypeptide(L)'
;MDQNLQDIADKIIKYLDQKKVQYCDVRADQQIKNSALIENDEIEHITNNENKGVGVRLIKNGTWSFCSITNPNSFDEIKNILDNTVKNSDYRNTDNKKIKLHNNP
;
A
#
# COMPACT_ATOMS: atom_id res chain seq x y z
N MET A 1 -15.51 8.05 -4.64
CA MET A 1 -14.04 7.89 -4.64
C MET A 1 -13.49 8.75 -5.74
N ASP A 2 -12.38 9.44 -5.50
CA ASP A 2 -11.65 10.23 -6.49
C ASP A 2 -11.30 9.38 -7.73
N GLN A 3 -11.66 9.85 -8.92
CA GLN A 3 -11.43 9.13 -10.18
C GLN A 3 -9.94 8.90 -10.44
N ASN A 4 -9.08 9.86 -10.06
CA ASN A 4 -7.64 9.72 -10.19
C ASN A 4 -7.12 8.57 -9.31
N LEU A 5 -7.62 8.44 -8.09
CA LEU A 5 -7.21 7.38 -7.17
C LEU A 5 -7.60 5.99 -7.68
N GLN A 6 -8.78 5.87 -8.29
CA GLN A 6 -9.21 4.63 -8.95
C GLN A 6 -8.31 4.32 -10.16
N ASP A 7 -8.03 5.29 -11.02
CA ASP A 7 -7.15 5.12 -12.17
C ASP A 7 -5.73 4.71 -11.77
N ILE A 8 -5.23 5.23 -10.64
CA ILE A 8 -3.95 4.81 -10.06
C ILE A 8 -3.99 3.34 -9.65
N ALA A 9 -5.04 2.91 -8.94
CA ALA A 9 -5.18 1.51 -8.53
C ALA A 9 -5.19 0.56 -9.73
N ASP A 10 -5.93 0.90 -10.79
CA ASP A 10 -6.00 0.10 -12.01
C ASP A 10 -4.64 0.03 -12.74
N LYS A 11 -3.90 1.14 -12.79
CA LYS A 11 -2.54 1.18 -13.35
C LYS A 11 -1.57 0.31 -12.55
N ILE A 12 -1.68 0.28 -11.22
CA ILE A 12 -0.87 -0.57 -10.36
C ILE A 12 -1.11 -2.05 -10.68
N ILE A 13 -2.36 -2.48 -10.80
CA ILE A 13 -2.69 -3.88 -11.14
C ILE A 13 -2.04 -4.26 -12.48
N LYS A 14 -2.24 -3.44 -13.52
CA LYS A 14 -1.66 -3.68 -14.86
C LYS A 14 -0.13 -3.72 -14.82
N TYR A 15 0.49 -2.87 -14.03
CA TYR A 15 1.95 -2.84 -13.88
C TYR A 15 2.50 -4.08 -13.19
N LEU A 16 1.84 -4.55 -12.13
CA LEU A 16 2.27 -5.74 -11.40
C LEU A 16 2.06 -7.03 -12.21
N ASP A 17 1.01 -7.07 -13.04
CA ASP A 17 0.79 -8.14 -14.00
C ASP A 17 1.97 -8.26 -14.99
N GLN A 18 2.42 -7.13 -15.56
CA GLN A 18 3.61 -7.07 -16.42
C GLN A 18 4.90 -7.53 -15.71
N LYS A 19 4.96 -7.38 -14.38
CA LYS A 19 6.10 -7.81 -13.55
C LYS A 19 6.03 -9.30 -13.15
N LYS A 20 5.07 -10.06 -13.69
CA LYS A 20 4.85 -11.49 -13.42
C LYS A 20 4.63 -11.79 -11.93
N VAL A 21 3.97 -10.87 -11.24
CA VAL A 21 3.47 -11.11 -9.87
C VAL A 21 2.34 -12.14 -9.95
N GLN A 22 2.36 -13.15 -9.08
CA GLN A 22 1.42 -14.27 -9.13
C GLN A 22 0.03 -13.89 -8.59
N TYR A 23 0.00 -12.94 -7.67
CA TYR A 23 -1.21 -12.41 -7.07
C TYR A 23 -0.97 -10.98 -6.60
N CYS A 24 -1.92 -10.09 -6.83
CA CYS A 24 -1.94 -8.79 -6.16
C CYS A 24 -3.34 -8.41 -5.70
N ASP A 25 -3.41 -7.63 -4.63
CA ASP A 25 -4.60 -6.96 -4.11
C ASP A 25 -4.25 -5.49 -3.90
N VAL A 26 -4.95 -4.61 -4.61
CA VAL A 26 -4.75 -3.16 -4.59
C VAL A 26 -6.00 -2.52 -4.01
N ARG A 27 -5.84 -1.76 -2.93
CA ARG A 27 -6.94 -1.11 -2.21
C ARG A 27 -6.72 0.39 -2.22
N ALA A 28 -7.63 1.10 -2.87
CA ALA A 28 -7.72 2.56 -2.79
C ALA A 28 -8.71 2.95 -1.70
N ASP A 29 -8.37 3.97 -0.91
CA ASP A 29 -9.26 4.53 0.09
C ASP A 29 -9.16 6.06 0.13
N GLN A 30 -10.29 6.70 0.42
CA GLN A 30 -10.42 8.15 0.53
C GLN A 30 -11.32 8.45 1.72
N GLN A 31 -10.78 9.20 2.67
CA GLN A 31 -11.49 9.62 3.87
C GLN A 31 -11.58 11.15 3.91
N ILE A 32 -12.81 11.66 3.90
CA ILE A 32 -13.12 13.07 4.13
C ILE A 32 -13.65 13.19 5.56
N LYS A 33 -13.01 14.02 6.37
CA LYS A 33 -13.37 14.26 7.77
C LYS A 33 -13.50 15.76 8.02
N ASN A 34 -14.72 16.16 8.37
CA ASN A 34 -15.01 17.51 8.83
C ASN A 34 -15.32 17.42 10.33
N SER A 35 -14.69 18.26 11.14
CA SER A 35 -14.89 18.29 12.59
C SER A 35 -14.88 19.72 13.12
N ALA A 36 -15.72 19.99 14.11
CA ALA A 36 -15.70 21.22 14.89
C ALA A 36 -15.42 20.89 16.36
N LEU A 37 -14.55 21.67 17.00
CA LEU A 37 -14.31 21.65 18.44
C LEU A 37 -15.05 22.85 19.05
N ILE A 38 -15.89 22.57 20.04
CA ILE A 38 -16.66 23.57 20.78
C ILE A 38 -16.25 23.45 22.24
N GLU A 39 -15.82 24.55 22.85
CA GLU A 39 -15.51 24.66 24.27
C GLU A 39 -16.22 25.88 24.83
N ASN A 40 -16.85 25.75 26.01
CA ASN A 40 -17.58 26.84 26.68
C ASN A 40 -18.60 27.58 25.79
N ASP A 41 -19.37 26.84 24.98
CA ASP A 41 -20.34 27.37 24.01
C ASP A 41 -19.74 28.22 22.87
N GLU A 42 -18.41 28.25 22.74
CA GLU A 42 -17.68 28.92 21.65
C GLU A 42 -17.03 27.89 20.70
N ILE A 43 -16.96 28.23 19.41
CA ILE A 43 -16.28 27.39 18.41
C ILE A 43 -14.78 27.72 18.44
N GLU A 44 -13.98 26.77 18.94
CA GLU A 44 -12.53 26.90 18.99
C GLU A 44 -11.90 26.63 17.62
N HIS A 45 -12.26 25.50 17.00
CA HIS A 45 -11.65 25.05 15.76
C HIS A 45 -12.63 24.37 14.83
N ILE A 46 -12.48 24.63 13.53
CA ILE A 46 -13.12 23.87 12.45
C ILE A 46 -11.99 23.28 11.62
N THR A 47 -12.01 21.96 11.43
CA THR A 47 -11.01 21.23 10.64
C THR A 47 -11.70 20.45 9.53
N ASN A 48 -11.19 20.60 8.31
CA ASN A 48 -11.60 19.83 7.14
C ASN A 48 -10.36 19.10 6.61
N ASN A 49 -10.36 17.78 6.75
CA ASN A 49 -9.26 16.93 6.32
C ASN A 49 -9.72 15.97 5.23
N GLU A 50 -8.92 15.83 4.19
CA GLU A 50 -9.07 14.81 3.17
C GLU A 50 -7.78 13.98 3.13
N ASN A 51 -7.91 12.67 3.36
CA ASN A 51 -6.81 11.73 3.24
C ASN A 51 -7.11 10.73 2.13
N LYS A 52 -6.12 10.46 1.29
CA LYS A 52 -6.20 9.45 0.22
C LYS A 52 -5.04 8.47 0.38
N GLY A 53 -5.24 7.23 -0.03
CA GLY A 53 -4.15 6.27 -0.04
C GLY A 53 -4.42 5.05 -0.89
N VAL A 54 -3.34 4.36 -1.24
CA VAL A 54 -3.38 3.05 -1.90
C VAL A 54 -2.50 2.07 -1.13
N GLY A 55 -3.08 0.93 -0.74
CA GLY A 55 -2.36 -0.22 -0.21
C GLY A 55 -2.22 -1.31 -1.27
N VAL A 56 -1.04 -1.91 -1.37
CA VAL A 56 -0.73 -2.95 -2.37
C VAL A 56 -0.16 -4.16 -1.65
N ARG A 57 -0.85 -5.29 -1.72
CA ARG A 57 -0.34 -6.60 -1.30
C ARG A 57 -0.03 -7.43 -2.54
N LEU A 58 1.10 -8.13 -2.53
CA LEU A 58 1.48 -9.00 -3.64
C LEU A 58 2.14 -10.30 -3.18
N ILE A 59 2.03 -11.32 -4.02
CA ILE A 59 2.78 -12.57 -3.91
C ILE A 59 3.61 -12.77 -5.17
N LYS A 60 4.91 -13.00 -4.98
CA LYS A 60 5.81 -13.44 -6.03
C LYS A 60 6.85 -14.38 -5.44
N ASN A 61 7.13 -15.46 -6.16
CA ASN A 61 8.05 -16.52 -5.75
C ASN A 61 7.72 -17.10 -4.35
N GLY A 62 6.43 -17.23 -4.02
CA GLY A 62 5.97 -17.75 -2.73
C GLY A 62 6.17 -16.80 -1.53
N THR A 63 6.54 -15.54 -1.78
CA THR A 63 6.75 -14.53 -0.75
C THR A 63 5.66 -13.47 -0.79
N TRP A 64 5.08 -13.17 0.37
CA TRP A 64 4.20 -12.03 0.56
C TRP A 64 5.00 -10.74 0.69
N SER A 65 4.53 -9.67 0.05
CA SER A 65 5.07 -8.32 0.21
C SER A 65 3.96 -7.29 0.20
N PHE A 66 4.22 -6.13 0.80
CA PHE A 66 3.26 -5.06 0.96
C PHE A 66 3.92 -3.70 0.83
N CYS A 67 3.21 -2.73 0.27
CA CYS A 67 3.50 -1.31 0.41
C CYS A 67 2.23 -0.48 0.51
N SER A 68 2.37 0.73 1.05
CA SER A 68 1.29 1.71 1.18
C SER A 68 1.78 3.07 0.71
N ILE A 69 0.95 3.77 -0.04
CA ILE A 69 1.22 5.12 -0.54
C ILE A 69 0.14 6.04 -0.01
N THR A 70 0.55 7.10 0.67
CA THR A 70 -0.34 8.17 1.16
C THR A 70 -0.35 9.31 0.15
N ASN A 71 -1.53 9.87 -0.10
CA ASN A 71 -1.79 10.98 -1.03
C ASN A 71 -1.08 10.81 -2.40
N PRO A 72 -1.32 9.69 -3.11
CA PRO A 72 -0.70 9.46 -4.42
C PRO A 72 -1.21 10.49 -5.45
N ASN A 73 -0.30 11.18 -6.13
CA ASN A 73 -0.64 12.18 -7.16
C ASN A 73 -0.54 11.61 -8.58
N SER A 74 0.44 10.73 -8.81
CA SER A 74 0.70 10.15 -10.12
C SER A 74 1.20 8.72 -10.02
N PHE A 75 0.99 7.93 -11.09
CA PHE A 75 1.50 6.57 -11.15
C PHE A 75 3.04 6.51 -11.18
N ASP A 76 3.69 7.48 -11.82
CA ASP A 76 5.14 7.51 -11.99
C ASP A 76 5.88 7.66 -10.65
N GLU A 77 5.33 8.44 -9.72
CA GLU A 77 5.85 8.55 -8.34
C GLU A 77 5.83 7.22 -7.59
N ILE A 78 4.82 6.38 -7.88
CA ILE A 78 4.58 5.12 -7.16
C ILE A 78 5.42 3.99 -7.74
N LYS A 79 5.85 4.09 -9.00
CA LYS A 79 6.56 3.04 -9.73
C LYS A 79 7.80 2.51 -9.00
N ASN A 80 8.61 3.41 -8.44
CA ASN A 80 9.81 3.03 -7.69
C ASN A 80 9.47 2.25 -6.42
N ILE A 81 8.37 2.61 -5.74
CA ILE A 81 7.88 1.90 -4.55
C ILE A 81 7.43 0.49 -4.94
N LEU A 82 6.69 0.35 -6.04
CA LEU A 82 6.27 -0.96 -6.56
C LEU A 82 7.46 -1.83 -6.96
N ASP A 83 8.45 -1.26 -7.65
CA ASP A 83 9.66 -2.00 -8.06
C ASP A 83 10.44 -2.51 -6.84
N ASN A 84 10.60 -1.68 -5.81
CA ASN A 84 11.21 -2.09 -4.55
C ASN A 84 10.38 -3.16 -3.85
N THR A 85 9.05 -3.08 -3.89
CA THR A 85 8.15 -4.07 -3.27
C THR A 85 8.26 -5.43 -3.97
N VAL A 86 8.32 -5.43 -5.30
CA VAL A 86 8.55 -6.64 -6.11
C VAL A 86 9.95 -7.20 -5.85
N LYS A 87 10.98 -6.35 -5.78
CA LYS A 87 12.33 -6.79 -5.42
C LYS A 87 12.38 -7.42 -4.02
N ASN A 88 11.65 -6.85 -3.06
CA ASN A 88 11.56 -7.38 -1.69
C ASN A 88 10.99 -8.80 -1.65
N SER A 89 10.08 -9.15 -2.56
CA SER A 89 9.52 -10.49 -2.65
C SER A 89 10.51 -11.55 -3.18
N ASP A 90 11.60 -11.14 -3.84
CA ASP A 90 12.61 -12.05 -4.37
C ASP A 90 13.67 -12.47 -3.33
N TYR A 91 13.80 -11.76 -2.20
CA TYR A 91 14.85 -12.04 -1.20
C TYR A 91 14.70 -13.37 -0.45
N ARG A 92 13.50 -13.95 -0.38
CA ARG A 92 13.33 -15.24 0.34
C ARG A 92 13.98 -16.41 -0.40
N ASN A 93 14.30 -16.25 -1.69
CA ASN A 93 14.95 -17.29 -2.50
C ASN A 93 16.47 -17.37 -2.30
N THR A 94 17.10 -16.41 -1.60
CA THR A 94 18.58 -16.29 -1.62
C THR A 94 19.30 -17.14 -0.59
N ASP A 95 18.63 -17.82 0.33
CA ASP A 95 19.30 -18.78 1.22
C ASP A 95 18.26 -19.72 1.85
N ASN A 96 18.15 -20.95 1.33
CA ASN A 96 17.56 -22.08 2.06
C ASN A 96 18.45 -22.49 3.26
N LYS A 97 18.91 -21.52 4.06
CA LYS A 97 19.52 -21.77 5.36
C LYS A 97 18.42 -22.30 6.27
N LYS A 98 18.23 -23.62 6.25
CA LYS A 98 17.40 -24.33 7.23
C LYS A 98 17.86 -23.89 8.61
N ILE A 99 17.02 -23.11 9.28
CA ILE A 99 17.23 -22.79 10.69
C ILE A 99 17.02 -24.11 11.44
N LYS A 100 18.06 -24.61 12.08
CA LYS A 100 17.91 -25.76 12.99
C LYS A 100 17.14 -25.25 14.20
N LEU A 101 15.86 -25.60 14.26
CA LEU A 101 15.05 -25.40 15.46
C LEU A 101 15.60 -26.31 16.57
N HIS A 102 15.44 -25.88 17.82
CA HIS A 102 15.77 -26.71 18.97
C HIS A 102 14.94 -28.00 18.93
N ASN A 103 15.54 -29.14 19.28
CA ASN A 103 14.82 -30.40 19.37
C ASN A 103 13.78 -30.28 20.50
N ASN A 104 12.54 -30.72 20.26
CA ASN A 104 11.56 -30.82 21.34
C ASN A 104 12.05 -31.82 22.40
N PRO A 105 11.83 -31.54 23.71
CA PRO A 105 12.17 -32.43 24.81
C PRO A 105 11.38 -33.74 24.78
#